data_AF-A0A7S0G134-F1
#
_entry.id   AF-A0A7S0G134-F1
#
_cell.length_a   1.000
_cell.length_b   1.000
_cell.length_c   1.000
_cell.angle_alpha   90.00
_cell.angle_beta   90.00
_cell.angle_gamma   90.00
#
_symmetry.space_group_name_H-M   'P 1'
#
loop_
_entity.id
_entity.type
_entity.pdbx_description
1 polymer ?
#
loop_
_entity_poly.entity_id
_entity_poly.type
_entity_poly.pdbx_seq_one_letter_code
_entity_poly.pdbx_strand_id
1 'polypeptide(L)'
;MELCVHGGGKTGAYGVAHYSRQACGAAFGPLGLTGVMRFCRGAEVVLSNQPSGVEVLVTTPPSDEEYRANACVLLGAYLVLKHEWSVDHLANAMGVKDANARFEVSWAPRRTPEKERVLRVRDCWAGVALAVQQGWLKRGFVDDDARTGVYCNRCETLLAGFDAAWIVPGSIMVAADPTTVTCDPNPATCSKLLPGETEEPARANSSSPKSLHSQITFTSVDTVCKEYGGDNVSNCASLDQDRPESFVDLYRQSSIGLVIRANFMIEQGMPNPSYPDRAFEPYGIDQVNIQVKDTDGGLPKSADVAKMLKVCEGYSGGSGSNAVLVHCKGGFGRSVMFACCLAIYRLNIPGEALLGWVRMARPGALTTRKQELFLVSLKGHADVAKYARLHTTCGVNCPVQ
;
A
#
# COMPACT_ATOMS: atom_id res chain seq x y z
N MET A 1 26.17 -10.01 10.75
CA MET A 1 25.47 -11.03 9.94
C MET A 1 24.45 -10.26 9.12
N GLU A 2 24.64 -10.13 7.80
CA GLU A 2 23.66 -9.47 6.93
C GLU A 2 22.45 -10.41 6.78
N LEU A 3 21.47 -10.28 7.69
CA LEU A 3 20.21 -11.02 7.66
C LEU A 3 19.43 -10.86 6.33
N CYS A 4 19.83 -9.89 5.49
CA CYS A 4 19.31 -9.66 4.15
C CYS A 4 20.03 -10.44 3.02
N VAL A 5 20.95 -11.38 3.31
CA VAL A 5 21.75 -12.06 2.26
C VAL A 5 21.54 -13.58 2.17
N HIS A 6 20.91 -14.22 3.17
CA HIS A 6 20.61 -15.66 3.10
C HIS A 6 19.38 -16.05 2.26
N GLY A 7 18.82 -15.09 1.50
CA GLY A 7 17.75 -15.32 0.54
C GLY A 7 18.13 -14.92 -0.89
N GLY A 8 19.26 -15.38 -1.42
CA GLY A 8 19.51 -15.52 -2.88
C GLY A 8 19.30 -14.31 -3.80
N GLY A 9 19.18 -13.09 -3.29
CA GLY A 9 18.94 -11.89 -4.08
C GLY A 9 19.27 -10.65 -3.28
N LYS A 10 19.57 -9.55 -3.97
CA LYS A 10 19.82 -8.22 -3.39
C LYS A 10 18.59 -7.75 -2.56
N THR A 11 18.41 -8.18 -1.31
CA THR A 11 17.09 -8.17 -0.62
C THR A 11 17.01 -7.26 0.62
N GLY A 12 17.68 -6.10 0.59
CA GLY A 12 17.56 -5.07 1.64
C GLY A 12 17.27 -3.65 1.15
N ALA A 13 17.23 -3.42 -0.16
CA ALA A 13 17.02 -2.09 -0.73
C ALA A 13 15.51 -1.79 -0.87
N TYR A 14 15.12 -0.56 -0.55
CA TYR A 14 13.77 -0.08 -0.79
C TYR A 14 13.47 0.03 -2.28
N GLY A 15 12.25 -0.38 -2.65
CA GLY A 15 11.71 -0.27 -3.99
C GLY A 15 10.19 -0.39 -3.98
N VAL A 16 9.57 0.08 -5.06
CA VAL A 16 8.13 -0.05 -5.30
C VAL A 16 7.95 -0.89 -6.56
N ALA A 17 7.14 -1.95 -6.49
CA ALA A 17 6.88 -2.83 -7.64
C ALA A 17 6.40 -2.01 -8.85
N HIS A 18 6.84 -2.39 -10.06
CA HIS A 18 6.57 -1.72 -11.35
C HIS A 18 7.32 -0.42 -11.61
N TYR A 19 7.73 0.30 -10.58
CA TYR A 19 8.32 1.64 -10.75
C TYR A 19 9.85 1.60 -10.68
N SER A 20 10.50 2.34 -11.58
CA SER A 20 11.95 2.49 -11.55
C SER A 20 12.41 3.21 -10.28
N ARG A 21 13.69 3.04 -9.92
CA ARG A 21 14.29 3.80 -8.80
C ARG A 21 14.20 5.32 -9.03
N GLN A 22 14.27 5.75 -10.29
CA GLN A 22 14.11 7.14 -10.68
C GLN A 22 12.67 7.63 -10.44
N ALA A 23 11.67 6.82 -10.75
CA ALA A 23 10.26 7.12 -10.47
C ALA A 23 9.96 7.20 -8.97
N CYS A 24 10.64 6.42 -8.14
CA CYS A 24 10.52 6.47 -6.67
C CYS A 24 11.15 7.74 -6.04
N GLY A 25 11.87 8.56 -6.82
CA GLY A 25 12.39 9.85 -6.37
C GLY A 25 13.40 9.74 -5.20
N ALA A 26 13.06 10.40 -4.09
CA ALA A 26 13.88 10.43 -2.88
C ALA A 26 13.44 9.41 -1.82
N ALA A 27 12.38 8.63 -2.08
CA ALA A 27 11.88 7.66 -1.12
C ALA A 27 12.88 6.53 -0.86
N PHE A 28 13.05 6.16 0.42
CA PHE A 28 13.99 5.12 0.87
C PHE A 28 13.38 4.12 1.85
N GLY A 29 12.11 4.26 2.24
CA GLY A 29 11.46 3.38 3.20
C GLY A 29 10.09 3.86 3.66
N PRO A 30 9.43 3.12 4.58
CA PRO A 30 9.87 1.83 5.11
C PRO A 30 9.76 0.71 4.07
N LEU A 31 10.43 -0.42 4.30
CA LEU A 31 10.28 -1.61 3.48
C LEU A 31 8.85 -2.18 3.53
N GLY A 32 8.45 -2.83 2.43
CA GLY A 32 7.14 -3.47 2.33
C GLY A 32 6.98 -4.72 3.21
N LEU A 33 5.74 -5.19 3.37
CA LEU A 33 5.41 -6.32 4.25
C LEU A 33 6.19 -7.60 3.94
N THR A 34 6.52 -7.88 2.68
CA THR A 34 7.35 -9.06 2.35
C THR A 34 8.76 -8.96 2.92
N GLY A 35 9.37 -7.78 2.84
CA GLY A 35 10.66 -7.49 3.47
C GLY A 35 10.58 -7.59 5.00
N VAL A 36 9.53 -7.03 5.60
CA VAL A 36 9.29 -7.11 7.05
C VAL A 36 9.14 -8.56 7.50
N MET A 37 8.29 -9.35 6.85
CA MET A 37 8.01 -10.72 7.27
C MET A 37 9.19 -11.66 7.02
N ARG A 38 9.90 -11.54 5.90
CA ARG A 38 11.13 -12.31 5.64
C ARG A 38 12.22 -11.98 6.65
N PHE A 39 12.40 -10.71 7.00
CA PHE A 39 13.33 -10.32 8.06
C PHE A 39 12.92 -10.93 9.41
N CYS A 40 11.66 -10.80 9.81
CA CYS A 40 11.19 -11.35 11.08
C CYS A 40 11.44 -12.86 11.16
N ARG A 41 11.14 -13.59 10.08
CA ARG A 41 11.39 -15.03 10.01
C ARG A 41 12.88 -15.36 10.06
N GLY A 42 13.70 -14.65 9.29
CA GLY A 42 15.16 -14.84 9.30
C GLY A 42 15.78 -14.55 10.67
N ALA A 43 15.33 -13.48 11.34
CA ALA A 43 15.76 -13.15 12.70
C ALA A 43 15.39 -14.26 13.69
N GLU A 44 14.16 -14.79 13.60
CA GLU A 44 13.71 -15.90 14.43
C GLU A 44 14.54 -17.17 14.24
N VAL A 45 14.85 -17.53 13.00
CA VAL A 45 15.71 -18.69 12.68
C VAL A 45 17.11 -18.51 13.26
N VAL A 46 17.70 -17.32 13.10
CA VAL A 46 19.04 -17.05 13.63
C VAL A 46 19.05 -17.14 15.15
N LEU A 47 18.09 -16.49 15.82
CA LEU A 47 18.01 -16.48 17.29
C LEU A 47 17.74 -17.89 17.86
N SER A 48 16.86 -18.67 17.23
CA SER A 48 16.54 -20.03 17.67
C SER A 48 17.72 -21.00 17.55
N ASN A 49 18.68 -20.70 16.67
CA ASN A 49 19.87 -21.51 16.45
C ASN A 49 21.09 -21.05 17.28
N GLN A 50 20.99 -19.95 18.02
CA GLN A 50 22.08 -19.50 18.88
C GLN A 50 22.03 -20.16 20.27
N PRO A 51 23.18 -20.53 20.86
CA PRO A 51 23.27 -20.89 22.26
C PRO A 51 22.79 -19.74 23.17
N SER A 52 22.25 -20.09 24.34
CA SER A 52 21.86 -19.11 25.35
C SER A 52 23.05 -18.22 25.74
N GLY A 53 22.81 -16.90 25.80
CA GLY A 53 23.84 -15.91 26.17
C GLY A 53 24.71 -15.41 25.01
N VAL A 54 24.51 -15.91 23.79
CA VAL A 54 25.17 -15.35 22.59
C VAL A 54 24.42 -14.12 22.11
N GLU A 55 25.13 -13.01 21.97
CA GLU A 55 24.57 -11.76 21.42
C GLU A 55 24.49 -11.84 19.89
N VAL A 56 23.33 -11.46 19.34
CA VAL A 56 23.10 -11.33 17.90
C VAL A 56 22.98 -9.85 17.55
N LEU A 57 23.86 -9.39 16.67
CA LEU A 57 23.91 -7.98 16.25
C LEU A 57 23.29 -7.81 14.86
N VAL A 58 22.36 -6.85 14.76
CA VAL A 58 21.86 -6.31 13.48
C VAL A 58 22.72 -5.10 13.13
N THR A 59 23.42 -5.17 12.00
CA THR A 59 24.38 -4.14 11.57
C THR A 59 23.93 -3.48 10.27
N THR A 60 24.14 -2.17 10.15
CA THR A 60 23.92 -1.40 8.92
C THR A 60 25.24 -0.80 8.43
N PRO A 61 25.34 -0.38 7.15
CA PRO A 61 26.49 0.39 6.68
C PRO A 61 26.79 1.59 7.59
N PRO A 62 28.07 1.91 7.83
CA PRO A 62 28.45 3.00 8.73
C PRO A 62 27.98 4.35 8.17
N SER A 63 27.46 5.21 9.06
CA SER A 63 26.95 6.55 8.73
C SER A 63 25.77 6.61 7.75
N ASP A 64 25.09 5.49 7.51
CA ASP A 64 23.91 5.44 6.65
C ASP A 64 22.62 5.52 7.49
N GLU A 65 22.07 6.73 7.60
CA GLU A 65 20.85 6.98 8.39
C GLU A 65 19.59 6.37 7.74
N GLU A 66 19.57 6.19 6.41
CA GLU A 66 18.43 5.61 5.68
C GLU A 66 18.33 4.10 5.94
N TYR A 67 19.45 3.39 5.83
CA TYR A 67 19.52 1.97 6.18
C TYR A 67 19.28 1.74 7.67
N ARG A 68 19.80 2.62 8.54
CA ARG A 68 19.55 2.55 9.99
C ARG A 68 18.07 2.67 10.31
N ALA A 69 17.37 3.65 9.74
CA ALA A 69 15.92 3.82 9.96
C ALA A 69 15.12 2.57 9.52
N ASN A 70 15.43 2.00 8.36
CA ASN A 70 14.80 0.75 7.90
C ASN A 70 15.10 -0.43 8.84
N ALA A 71 16.36 -0.60 9.28
CA ALA A 71 16.74 -1.66 10.21
C ALA A 71 16.00 -1.54 11.55
N CYS A 72 15.81 -0.32 12.07
CA CYS A 72 15.01 -0.09 13.28
C CYS A 72 13.53 -0.47 13.08
N VAL A 73 12.94 -0.19 11.91
CA VAL A 73 11.57 -0.66 11.59
C VAL A 73 11.51 -2.18 11.59
N LEU A 74 12.44 -2.84 10.89
CA LEU A 74 12.50 -4.30 10.78
C LEU A 74 12.67 -4.99 12.15
N LEU A 75 13.62 -4.53 12.95
CA LEU A 75 13.89 -5.07 14.28
C LEU A 75 12.70 -4.84 15.23
N GLY A 76 12.12 -3.63 15.21
CA GLY A 76 10.94 -3.35 16.03
C GLY A 76 9.72 -4.16 15.60
N ALA A 77 9.50 -4.37 14.30
CA ALA A 77 8.43 -5.24 13.79
C ALA A 77 8.58 -6.68 14.31
N TYR A 78 9.79 -7.24 14.28
CA TYR A 78 10.09 -8.55 14.85
C TYR A 78 9.76 -8.60 16.35
N LEU A 79 10.22 -7.62 17.12
CA LEU A 79 9.99 -7.56 18.56
C LEU A 79 8.52 -7.35 18.93
N VAL A 80 7.75 -6.58 18.14
CA VAL A 80 6.29 -6.48 18.31
C VAL A 80 5.62 -7.82 18.04
N LEU A 81 5.96 -8.48 16.91
CA LEU A 81 5.30 -9.70 16.46
C LEU A 81 5.61 -10.91 17.34
N LYS A 82 6.89 -11.13 17.65
CA LYS A 82 7.39 -12.31 18.34
C LYS A 82 7.44 -12.15 19.86
N HIS A 83 7.89 -10.99 20.34
CA HIS A 83 8.17 -10.75 21.76
C HIS A 83 7.15 -9.85 22.45
N GLU A 84 6.14 -9.39 21.71
CA GLU A 84 5.03 -8.56 22.23
C GLU A 84 5.48 -7.23 22.85
N TRP A 85 6.58 -6.68 22.36
CA TRP A 85 7.06 -5.39 22.86
C TRP A 85 6.09 -4.27 22.50
N SER A 86 5.84 -3.38 23.46
CA SER A 86 5.13 -2.14 23.21
C SER A 86 6.01 -1.13 22.46
N VAL A 87 5.36 -0.18 21.78
CA VAL A 87 6.06 0.91 21.07
C VAL A 87 6.92 1.74 22.04
N ASP A 88 6.44 1.99 23.25
CA ASP A 88 7.18 2.75 24.27
C ASP A 88 8.42 1.98 24.76
N HIS A 89 8.30 0.66 24.96
CA HIS A 89 9.44 -0.17 25.32
C HIS A 89 10.49 -0.15 24.20
N LEU A 90 10.08 -0.27 22.94
CA LEU A 90 10.99 -0.15 21.79
C LEU A 90 11.68 1.22 21.72
N ALA A 91 10.94 2.31 21.92
CA ALA A 91 11.51 3.65 21.89
C ALA A 91 12.53 3.87 23.00
N ASN A 92 12.30 3.30 24.18
CA ASN A 92 13.25 3.36 25.30
C ASN A 92 14.50 2.50 25.04
N ALA A 93 14.32 1.29 24.48
CA ALA A 93 15.41 0.36 24.23
C ALA A 93 16.31 0.77 23.05
N MET A 94 15.73 1.23 21.93
CA MET A 94 16.48 1.67 20.75
C MET A 94 16.93 3.13 20.82
N GLY A 95 16.31 3.91 21.70
CA GLY A 95 16.61 5.33 21.89
C GLY A 95 15.73 6.27 21.07
N VAL A 96 15.52 7.46 21.64
CA VAL A 96 14.62 8.49 21.12
C VAL A 96 15.03 8.98 19.72
N LYS A 97 16.34 9.00 19.41
CA LYS A 97 16.85 9.39 18.10
C LYS A 97 16.34 8.45 17.01
N ASP A 98 16.53 7.14 17.18
CA ASP A 98 16.16 6.14 16.18
C ASP A 98 14.64 5.99 16.09
N ALA A 99 13.92 6.03 17.22
CA ALA A 99 12.46 5.98 17.24
C ALA A 99 11.81 7.15 16.48
N ASN A 100 12.44 8.33 16.47
CA ASN A 100 11.95 9.53 15.79
C ASN A 100 12.63 9.79 14.44
N ALA A 101 13.48 8.89 13.94
CA ALA A 101 13.99 8.98 12.58
C ALA A 101 12.82 8.94 11.58
N ARG A 102 12.92 9.73 10.50
CA ARG A 102 11.80 10.00 9.59
C ARG A 102 12.10 9.62 8.14
N PHE A 103 11.10 9.10 7.45
CA PHE A 103 11.17 8.70 6.06
C PHE A 103 10.84 9.84 5.10
N GLU A 104 11.56 9.91 3.98
CA GLU A 104 11.21 10.82 2.88
C GLU A 104 10.19 10.16 1.96
N VAL A 105 9.19 10.95 1.58
CA VAL A 105 7.94 10.45 1.00
C VAL A 105 7.79 10.88 -0.46
N SER A 106 8.57 11.89 -0.85
CA SER A 106 8.43 12.54 -2.13
C SER A 106 8.91 11.65 -3.28
N TRP A 107 7.95 11.29 -4.13
CA TRP A 107 8.22 10.81 -5.49
C TRP A 107 8.66 11.97 -6.41
N ALA A 108 8.72 13.21 -5.90
CA ALA A 108 9.30 14.31 -6.65
C ALA A 108 10.79 14.05 -6.91
N PRO A 109 11.34 14.62 -7.99
CA PRO A 109 12.77 14.55 -8.26
C PRO A 109 13.59 15.08 -7.06
N ARG A 110 14.73 14.44 -6.77
CA ARG A 110 15.68 14.77 -5.67
C ARG A 110 16.15 16.23 -5.59
N ARG A 111 15.78 17.08 -6.55
CA ARG A 111 16.19 18.50 -6.61
C ARG A 111 15.46 19.38 -5.58
N THR A 112 14.36 18.90 -4.98
CA THR A 112 13.63 19.65 -3.94
C THR A 112 13.35 18.75 -2.74
N PRO A 113 14.24 18.73 -1.72
CA PRO A 113 14.04 17.93 -0.52
C PRO A 113 12.76 18.34 0.20
N GLU A 114 12.03 17.36 0.72
CA GLU A 114 10.88 17.62 1.57
C GLU A 114 11.35 18.27 2.87
N LYS A 115 10.94 19.52 3.11
CA LYS A 115 11.43 20.31 4.27
C LYS A 115 11.05 19.72 5.62
N GLU A 116 9.99 18.91 5.68
CA GLU A 116 9.53 18.28 6.91
C GLU A 116 8.81 16.96 6.62
N ARG A 117 9.41 15.87 7.08
CA ARG A 117 8.91 14.49 6.96
C ARG A 117 7.88 14.20 8.08
N VAL A 118 6.86 13.38 7.82
CA VAL A 118 5.84 13.05 8.84
C VAL A 118 6.08 11.68 9.46
N LEU A 119 6.14 10.61 8.65
CA LEU A 119 6.27 9.24 9.11
C LEU A 119 7.58 9.00 9.89
N ARG A 120 7.46 8.56 11.15
CA ARG A 120 8.59 8.12 11.98
C ARG A 120 8.70 6.61 12.04
N VAL A 121 9.87 6.12 12.42
CA VAL A 121 10.11 4.70 12.75
C VAL A 121 9.10 4.17 13.77
N ARG A 122 8.81 4.90 14.85
CA ARG A 122 7.82 4.51 15.87
C ARG A 122 6.40 4.35 15.33
N ASP A 123 6.05 5.11 14.29
CA ASP A 123 4.72 5.05 13.67
C ASP A 123 4.58 3.73 12.89
N CYS A 124 5.67 3.23 12.29
CA CYS A 124 5.71 1.90 11.68
C CYS A 124 5.51 0.79 12.72
N TRP A 125 6.17 0.89 13.89
CA TRP A 125 5.96 -0.07 14.98
C TRP A 125 4.50 -0.06 15.49
N ALA A 126 3.93 1.13 15.64
CA ALA A 126 2.52 1.29 15.97
C ALA A 126 1.60 0.67 14.90
N GLY A 127 1.96 0.78 13.62
CA GLY A 127 1.28 0.12 12.51
C GLY A 127 1.32 -1.41 12.59
N VAL A 128 2.48 -2.00 12.94
CA VAL A 128 2.58 -3.46 13.17
C VAL A 128 1.72 -3.87 14.37
N ALA A 129 1.80 -3.14 15.48
CA ALA A 129 1.01 -3.42 16.68
C ALA A 129 -0.50 -3.33 16.39
N LEU A 130 -0.92 -2.32 15.64
CA LEU A 130 -2.30 -2.18 15.15
C LEU A 130 -2.71 -3.38 14.29
N ALA A 131 -1.88 -3.80 13.35
CA ALA A 131 -2.17 -4.93 12.49
C ALA A 131 -2.31 -6.25 13.27
N VAL A 132 -1.52 -6.45 14.32
CA VAL A 132 -1.68 -7.58 15.23
C VAL A 132 -3.00 -7.48 16.02
N GLN A 133 -3.30 -6.31 16.58
CA GLN A 133 -4.53 -6.06 17.33
C GLN A 133 -5.80 -6.31 16.48
N GLN A 134 -5.77 -5.90 15.21
CA GLN A 134 -6.88 -6.09 14.27
C GLN A 134 -6.90 -7.48 13.61
N GLY A 135 -5.92 -8.34 13.90
CA GLY A 135 -5.80 -9.68 13.32
C GLY A 135 -5.36 -9.72 11.85
N TRP A 136 -4.90 -8.59 11.30
CA TRP A 136 -4.37 -8.48 9.94
C TRP A 136 -3.03 -9.21 9.79
N LEU A 137 -2.19 -9.12 10.81
CA LEU A 137 -0.97 -9.89 10.96
C LEU A 137 -1.12 -10.88 12.12
N LYS A 138 -0.87 -12.16 11.84
CA LYS A 138 -0.88 -13.21 12.86
C LYS A 138 0.54 -13.44 13.35
N ARG A 139 0.74 -13.44 14.67
CA ARG A 139 2.05 -13.71 15.31
C ARG A 139 2.70 -15.00 14.80
N GLY A 140 1.89 -16.05 14.67
CA GLY A 140 2.32 -17.38 14.19
C GLY A 140 2.75 -17.45 12.72
N PHE A 141 2.78 -16.34 11.99
CA PHE A 141 3.44 -16.30 10.67
C PHE A 141 4.95 -16.39 10.82
N VAL A 142 5.55 -15.73 11.82
CA VAL A 142 7.01 -15.64 12.00
C VAL A 142 7.63 -16.98 12.46
N ASP A 143 6.81 -17.86 13.01
CA ASP A 143 7.26 -19.15 13.56
C ASP A 143 7.46 -20.23 12.49
N ASP A 144 6.91 -20.05 11.28
CA ASP A 144 6.81 -21.10 10.27
C ASP A 144 7.14 -20.58 8.86
N ASP A 145 8.06 -21.27 8.20
CA ASP A 145 8.55 -20.90 6.86
C ASP A 145 7.44 -20.98 5.81
N ALA A 146 6.55 -21.97 5.89
CA ALA A 146 5.46 -22.13 4.93
C ALA A 146 4.42 -21.01 5.08
N ARG A 147 4.03 -20.66 6.31
CA ARG A 147 3.11 -19.55 6.59
C ARG A 147 3.69 -18.20 6.17
N THR A 148 4.95 -17.94 6.49
CA THR A 148 5.66 -16.73 6.02
C THR A 148 5.69 -16.71 4.49
N GLY A 149 6.07 -17.83 3.87
CA GLY A 149 6.16 -17.97 2.42
C GLY A 149 4.83 -17.71 1.71
N VAL A 150 3.74 -18.34 2.16
CA VAL A 150 2.39 -18.16 1.60
C VAL A 150 1.91 -16.72 1.76
N TYR A 151 2.15 -16.10 2.93
CA TYR A 151 1.78 -14.70 3.15
C TYR A 151 2.54 -13.75 2.21
N CYS A 152 3.87 -13.91 2.11
CA CYS A 152 4.71 -13.12 1.23
C CYS A 152 4.34 -13.30 -0.23
N ASN A 153 4.12 -14.55 -0.68
CA ASN A 153 3.71 -14.85 -2.05
C ASN A 153 2.41 -14.14 -2.40
N ARG A 154 1.39 -14.19 -1.54
CA ARG A 154 0.12 -13.47 -1.77
C ARG A 154 0.31 -11.96 -1.90
N CYS A 155 1.16 -11.36 -1.07
CA CYS A 155 1.47 -9.93 -1.17
C CYS A 155 2.19 -9.61 -2.49
N GLU A 156 3.17 -10.44 -2.88
CA GLU A 156 3.94 -10.28 -4.11
C GLU A 156 3.08 -10.48 -5.36
N THR A 157 2.20 -11.48 -5.39
CA THR A 157 1.26 -11.71 -6.50
C THR A 157 0.34 -10.51 -6.71
N LEU A 158 -0.20 -9.92 -5.64
CA LEU A 158 -1.05 -8.73 -5.75
C LEU A 158 -0.27 -7.51 -6.24
N LEU A 159 0.91 -7.26 -5.65
CA LEU A 159 1.74 -6.12 -6.01
C LEU A 159 2.27 -6.24 -7.44
N ALA A 160 2.88 -7.37 -7.80
CA ALA A 160 3.49 -7.59 -9.10
C ALA A 160 2.46 -7.92 -10.20
N GLY A 161 1.37 -8.61 -9.89
CA GLY A 161 0.37 -8.97 -10.89
C GLY A 161 -0.59 -7.82 -11.22
N PHE A 162 -1.01 -7.06 -10.21
CA PHE A 162 -2.18 -6.19 -10.33
C PHE A 162 -1.95 -4.77 -9.82
N ASP A 163 -0.71 -4.45 -9.40
CA ASP A 163 -0.35 -3.20 -8.75
C ASP A 163 -1.32 -2.85 -7.60
N ALA A 164 -1.65 -3.87 -6.80
CA ALA A 164 -2.68 -3.84 -5.77
C ALA A 164 -2.15 -4.27 -4.39
N ALA A 165 -2.82 -3.81 -3.33
CA ALA A 165 -2.55 -4.25 -1.96
C ALA A 165 -3.79 -4.14 -1.07
N TRP A 166 -3.88 -5.02 -0.08
CA TRP A 166 -4.86 -4.90 1.00
C TRP A 166 -4.43 -3.83 2.01
N ILE A 167 -5.29 -2.84 2.24
CA ILE A 167 -5.16 -1.89 3.36
C ILE A 167 -5.79 -2.47 4.61
N VAL A 168 -6.96 -3.08 4.46
CA VAL A 168 -7.61 -3.91 5.49
C VAL A 168 -7.85 -5.28 4.86
N PRO A 169 -7.08 -6.33 5.24
CA PRO A 169 -7.19 -7.66 4.64
C PRO A 169 -8.64 -8.18 4.61
N GLY A 170 -9.10 -8.58 3.42
CA GLY A 170 -10.46 -9.08 3.20
C GLY A 170 -11.57 -8.04 3.23
N SER A 171 -11.27 -6.74 3.39
CA SER A 171 -12.29 -5.68 3.47
C SER A 171 -12.02 -4.47 2.58
N ILE A 172 -10.79 -3.95 2.54
CA ILE A 172 -10.46 -2.73 1.80
C ILE A 172 -9.16 -2.94 1.03
N MET A 173 -9.26 -3.03 -0.30
CA MET A 173 -8.14 -3.14 -1.23
C MET A 173 -7.91 -1.81 -1.95
N VAL A 174 -6.65 -1.50 -2.25
CA VAL A 174 -6.29 -0.44 -3.19
C VAL A 174 -5.54 -1.01 -4.39
N ALA A 175 -5.71 -0.39 -5.55
CA ALA A 175 -4.99 -0.76 -6.76
C ALA A 175 -4.67 0.47 -7.62
N ALA A 176 -3.74 0.33 -8.56
CA ALA A 176 -3.67 1.23 -9.70
C ALA A 176 -4.84 0.97 -10.67
N ASP A 177 -5.04 1.90 -11.61
CA ASP A 177 -6.09 1.78 -12.61
C ASP A 177 -5.78 0.56 -13.50
N PRO A 178 -6.72 -0.41 -13.65
CA PRO A 178 -6.54 -1.61 -14.45
C PRO A 178 -5.98 -1.37 -15.84
N THR A 179 -6.47 -0.37 -16.57
CA THR A 179 -5.96 -0.06 -17.92
C THR A 179 -4.49 0.31 -17.87
N THR A 180 -4.07 1.00 -16.82
CA THR A 180 -2.67 1.37 -16.69
C THR A 180 -1.75 0.21 -16.33
N VAL A 181 -2.30 -0.83 -15.69
CA VAL A 181 -1.56 -2.06 -15.40
C VAL A 181 -1.53 -2.96 -16.62
N THR A 182 -2.63 -3.11 -17.36
CA THR A 182 -2.65 -3.92 -18.59
C THR A 182 -1.79 -3.34 -19.72
N CYS A 183 -1.45 -2.04 -19.63
CA CYS A 183 -0.49 -1.39 -20.53
C CYS A 183 0.95 -1.38 -20.00
N ASP A 184 1.22 -1.95 -18.82
CA ASP A 184 2.57 -2.09 -18.29
C ASP A 184 3.35 -3.09 -19.16
N PRO A 185 4.54 -2.72 -19.67
CA PRO A 185 5.33 -3.63 -20.50
C PRO A 185 5.90 -4.84 -19.73
N ASN A 186 5.81 -4.87 -18.39
CA ASN A 186 6.32 -5.95 -17.58
C ASN A 186 5.50 -7.25 -17.80
N PRO A 187 6.12 -8.35 -18.28
CA PRO A 187 5.41 -9.59 -18.57
C PRO A 187 4.84 -10.28 -17.31
N ALA A 188 5.26 -9.88 -16.12
CA ALA A 188 4.67 -10.37 -14.87
C ALA A 188 3.32 -9.71 -14.54
N THR A 189 2.94 -8.62 -15.21
CA THR A 189 1.69 -7.90 -14.95
C THR A 189 0.49 -8.55 -15.65
N CYS A 190 -0.69 -8.37 -15.08
CA CYS A 190 -1.94 -8.83 -15.68
C CYS A 190 -2.26 -7.99 -16.92
N SER A 191 -2.44 -8.67 -18.05
CA SER A 191 -2.75 -8.07 -19.35
C SER A 191 -4.24 -8.00 -19.66
N LYS A 192 -5.10 -8.63 -18.83
CA LYS A 192 -6.54 -8.79 -19.10
C LYS A 192 -7.39 -8.03 -18.08
N LEU A 193 -8.30 -7.19 -18.56
CA LEU A 193 -9.30 -6.56 -17.71
C LEU A 193 -10.43 -7.55 -17.39
N LEU A 194 -10.92 -8.23 -18.42
CA LEU A 194 -12.06 -9.14 -18.35
C LEU A 194 -11.65 -10.59 -18.70
N PRO A 195 -12.39 -11.61 -18.22
CA PRO A 195 -12.12 -12.99 -18.57
C PRO A 195 -12.35 -13.22 -20.07
N GLY A 196 -11.48 -14.01 -20.70
CA GLY A 196 -11.62 -14.39 -22.11
C GLY A 196 -11.15 -13.32 -23.12
N GLU A 197 -10.62 -12.19 -22.67
CA GLU A 197 -9.87 -11.29 -23.55
C GLU A 197 -8.66 -12.06 -24.13
N THR A 198 -8.58 -12.12 -25.46
CA THR A 198 -7.37 -12.60 -26.13
C THR A 198 -6.25 -11.61 -25.85
N GLU A 199 -5.03 -12.12 -25.67
CA GLU A 199 -3.84 -11.26 -25.70
C GLU A 199 -3.78 -10.61 -27.09
N GLU A 200 -4.34 -9.40 -27.24
CA GLU A 200 -4.00 -8.59 -28.39
C GLU A 200 -2.50 -8.32 -28.23
N PRO A 201 -1.66 -8.68 -29.23
CA PRO A 201 -0.26 -8.29 -29.18
C PRO A 201 -0.24 -6.79 -28.96
N ALA A 202 0.40 -6.36 -27.87
CA ALA A 202 0.47 -4.98 -27.46
C ALA A 202 0.60 -4.13 -28.73
N ARG A 203 -0.39 -3.27 -29.02
CA ARG A 203 -0.25 -2.28 -30.07
C ARG A 203 0.88 -1.37 -29.63
N ALA A 204 2.11 -1.80 -29.90
CA ALA A 204 3.25 -0.96 -30.07
C ALA A 204 2.90 -0.07 -31.25
N ASN A 205 2.11 0.97 -30.99
CA ASN A 205 2.30 2.20 -31.71
C ASN A 205 3.74 2.60 -31.37
N SER A 206 4.63 2.20 -32.27
CA SER A 206 6.02 2.65 -32.41
C SER A 206 6.08 4.14 -32.76
N SER A 207 5.20 4.96 -32.17
CA SER A 207 5.56 6.33 -31.92
C SER A 207 6.49 6.30 -30.71
N SER A 208 7.79 6.29 -31.00
CA SER A 208 8.78 6.96 -30.17
C SER A 208 8.12 8.18 -29.52
N PRO A 209 8.34 8.49 -28.22
CA PRO A 209 7.76 9.68 -27.63
C PRO A 209 8.19 10.87 -28.48
N LYS A 210 7.28 11.37 -29.32
CA LYS A 210 7.49 12.63 -30.01
C LYS A 210 7.58 13.60 -28.87
N SER A 211 8.77 14.20 -28.72
CA SER A 211 8.97 15.39 -27.92
C SER A 211 8.00 16.44 -28.46
N LEU A 212 6.77 16.43 -27.97
CA LEU A 212 5.85 17.53 -28.12
C LEU A 212 6.37 18.56 -27.13
N HIS A 213 7.13 19.52 -27.65
CA HIS A 213 7.40 20.80 -27.01
C HIS A 213 6.09 21.61 -26.92
N SER A 214 5.04 21.04 -26.32
CA SER A 214 3.87 21.79 -25.89
C SER A 214 4.21 22.38 -24.53
N GLN A 215 4.14 23.71 -24.44
CA GLN A 215 4.34 24.51 -23.24
C GLN A 215 3.84 23.78 -21.98
N ILE A 216 4.79 23.25 -21.21
CA ILE A 216 4.56 22.47 -20.00
C ILE A 216 3.94 23.42 -18.99
N THR A 217 2.62 23.35 -18.81
CA THR A 217 1.98 23.90 -17.62
C THR A 217 2.27 22.93 -16.47
N PHE A 218 3.25 23.29 -15.65
CA PHE A 218 3.72 22.55 -14.46
C PHE A 218 2.62 22.41 -13.40
N THR A 219 1.62 21.54 -13.62
CA THR A 219 0.55 21.30 -12.65
C THR A 219 0.51 19.88 -12.10
N SER A 220 1.39 18.99 -12.57
CA SER A 220 1.65 17.66 -11.98
C SER A 220 3.06 17.62 -11.38
N VAL A 221 3.32 18.52 -10.43
CA VAL A 221 4.38 18.33 -9.44
C VAL A 221 3.83 17.30 -8.44
N ASP A 222 4.52 16.18 -8.26
CA ASP A 222 4.28 15.11 -7.26
C ASP A 222 3.50 13.85 -7.68
N THR A 223 3.14 13.68 -8.97
CA THR A 223 2.58 12.40 -9.44
C THR A 223 3.39 11.70 -10.51
N VAL A 224 3.91 10.54 -10.13
CA VAL A 224 4.43 9.41 -10.92
C VAL A 224 4.43 9.65 -12.44
N CYS A 225 5.55 10.14 -12.96
CA CYS A 225 5.93 9.74 -14.31
C CYS A 225 6.09 8.22 -14.26
N LYS A 226 5.22 7.51 -14.98
CA LYS A 226 5.19 6.04 -15.04
C LYS A 226 6.38 5.51 -15.83
N GLU A 227 7.58 5.80 -15.35
CA GLU A 227 8.77 5.12 -15.81
C GLU A 227 8.80 3.75 -15.15
N TYR A 228 8.28 2.78 -15.89
CA TYR A 228 8.29 1.39 -15.50
C TYR A 228 9.73 0.86 -15.47
N GLY A 229 10.08 0.09 -14.45
CA GLY A 229 11.39 -0.53 -14.31
C GLY A 229 11.46 -1.87 -15.05
N GLY A 230 12.53 -2.09 -15.84
CA GLY A 230 12.76 -3.36 -16.56
C GLY A 230 13.53 -4.43 -15.79
N ASP A 231 14.08 -4.12 -14.62
CA ASP A 231 15.03 -5.01 -13.93
C ASP A 231 14.56 -5.37 -12.52
N ASN A 232 13.99 -6.58 -12.39
CA ASN A 232 14.16 -7.53 -11.27
C ASN A 232 13.11 -8.63 -11.38
N VAL A 233 13.24 -9.49 -12.39
CA VAL A 233 12.55 -10.78 -12.37
C VAL A 233 13.33 -11.68 -11.42
N SER A 234 12.93 -11.71 -10.15
CA SER A 234 13.07 -12.95 -9.41
C SER A 234 12.08 -13.91 -10.06
N ASN A 235 12.57 -15.07 -10.52
CA ASN A 235 11.74 -16.15 -11.03
C ASN A 235 10.78 -16.61 -9.92
N CYS A 236 9.67 -15.91 -9.74
CA CYS A 236 8.49 -16.45 -9.08
C CYS A 236 7.65 -17.18 -10.14
N ALA A 237 8.32 -18.04 -10.90
CA ALA A 237 7.69 -19.04 -11.75
C ALA A 237 7.50 -20.30 -10.90
N SER A 238 6.74 -20.18 -9.82
CA SER A 238 5.99 -21.34 -9.32
C SER A 238 4.62 -21.27 -9.96
N LEU A 239 4.29 -22.34 -10.68
CA LEU A 239 3.00 -22.63 -11.30
C LEU A 239 1.89 -22.60 -10.23
N ASP A 240 1.41 -21.42 -9.87
CA ASP A 240 0.22 -21.29 -9.03
C ASP A 240 -0.99 -21.34 -9.98
N GLN A 241 -1.60 -22.51 -10.10
CA GLN A 241 -2.82 -22.71 -10.93
C GLN A 241 -3.98 -21.80 -10.48
N ASP A 242 -3.90 -21.24 -9.28
CA ASP A 242 -4.90 -20.36 -8.68
C ASP A 242 -4.63 -18.86 -8.90
N ARG A 243 -3.59 -18.48 -9.65
CA ARG A 243 -3.33 -17.06 -9.95
C ARG A 243 -4.47 -16.48 -10.82
N PRO A 244 -5.09 -15.35 -10.44
CA PRO A 244 -6.11 -14.73 -11.30
C PRO A 244 -5.52 -14.29 -12.64
N GLU A 245 -6.26 -14.57 -13.72
CA GLU A 245 -5.84 -14.27 -15.09
C GLU A 245 -6.26 -12.85 -15.54
N SER A 246 -7.35 -12.34 -14.98
CA SER A 246 -7.89 -11.01 -15.24
C SER A 246 -8.16 -10.23 -13.96
N PHE A 247 -8.38 -8.91 -14.08
CA PHE A 247 -8.82 -8.08 -12.96
C PHE A 247 -10.17 -8.55 -12.38
N VAL A 248 -11.11 -8.99 -13.22
CA VAL A 248 -12.37 -9.58 -12.74
C VAL A 248 -12.13 -10.84 -11.92
N ASP A 249 -11.22 -11.71 -12.35
CA ASP A 249 -10.90 -12.94 -11.60
C ASP A 249 -10.31 -12.58 -10.24
N LEU A 250 -9.40 -11.61 -10.20
CA LEU A 250 -8.85 -11.09 -8.94
C LEU A 250 -9.98 -10.60 -8.03
N TYR A 251 -10.90 -9.79 -8.56
CA TYR A 251 -11.97 -9.20 -7.77
C TYR A 251 -12.88 -10.28 -7.19
N ARG A 252 -13.29 -11.27 -7.99
CA ARG A 252 -14.14 -12.37 -7.53
C ARG A 252 -13.44 -13.26 -6.50
N GLN A 253 -12.20 -13.67 -6.77
CA GLN A 253 -11.40 -14.47 -5.83
C GLN A 253 -11.15 -13.73 -4.51
N SER A 254 -11.00 -12.40 -4.57
CA SER A 254 -10.85 -11.52 -3.41
C SER A 254 -12.18 -11.14 -2.74
N SER A 255 -13.30 -11.67 -3.24
CA SER A 255 -14.65 -11.32 -2.79
C SER A 255 -14.97 -9.82 -2.86
N ILE A 256 -14.34 -9.07 -3.76
CA ILE A 256 -14.62 -7.64 -3.98
C ILE A 256 -15.98 -7.51 -4.65
N GLY A 257 -16.89 -6.81 -3.98
CA GLY A 257 -18.23 -6.56 -4.50
C GLY A 257 -18.43 -5.15 -5.06
N LEU A 258 -17.61 -4.19 -4.62
CA LEU A 258 -17.71 -2.79 -5.02
C LEU A 258 -16.33 -2.26 -5.43
N VAL A 259 -16.28 -1.64 -6.62
CA VAL A 259 -15.12 -0.91 -7.13
C VAL A 259 -15.41 0.59 -7.16
N ILE A 260 -14.56 1.36 -6.48
CA ILE A 260 -14.60 2.83 -6.49
C ILE A 260 -13.45 3.34 -7.36
N ARG A 261 -13.79 4.03 -8.46
CA ARG A 261 -12.81 4.71 -9.29
C ARG A 261 -12.65 6.17 -8.86
N ALA A 262 -11.43 6.54 -8.50
CA ALA A 262 -11.08 7.90 -8.05
C ALA A 262 -10.36 8.75 -9.11
N ASN A 263 -9.90 8.18 -10.23
CA ASN A 263 -9.38 8.92 -11.38
C ASN A 263 -10.44 9.24 -12.42
N PHE A 264 -10.16 10.24 -13.24
CA PHE A 264 -10.91 10.51 -14.46
C PHE A 264 -10.62 9.46 -15.55
N MET A 265 -11.53 9.37 -16.53
CA MET A 265 -11.34 8.50 -17.70
C MET A 265 -10.02 8.75 -18.41
N ILE A 266 -9.59 10.01 -18.49
CA ILE A 266 -8.33 10.41 -19.09
C ILE A 266 -7.64 11.37 -18.12
N GLU A 267 -6.40 11.07 -17.77
CA GLU A 267 -5.53 11.93 -16.97
C GLU A 267 -4.16 12.02 -17.61
N GLN A 268 -3.41 13.08 -17.30
CA GLN A 268 -2.05 13.25 -17.78
C GLN A 268 -1.18 12.03 -17.41
N GLY A 269 -0.49 11.46 -18.40
CA GLY A 269 0.37 10.29 -18.22
C GLY A 269 -0.35 8.95 -18.10
N MET A 270 -1.65 8.87 -18.42
CA MET A 270 -2.29 7.59 -18.76
C MET A 270 -2.04 7.28 -20.24
N PRO A 271 -1.60 6.04 -20.59
CA PRO A 271 -1.33 5.68 -21.97
C PRO A 271 -2.62 5.54 -22.80
N ASN A 272 -3.70 5.08 -22.16
CA ASN A 272 -5.02 4.89 -22.73
C ASN A 272 -6.08 5.43 -21.76
N PRO A 273 -7.30 5.74 -22.22
CA PRO A 273 -8.42 6.00 -21.34
C PRO A 273 -8.68 4.81 -20.42
N SER A 274 -9.11 5.07 -19.18
CA SER A 274 -9.62 4.07 -18.24
C SER A 274 -10.75 3.23 -18.87
N TYR A 275 -11.12 2.15 -18.22
CA TYR A 275 -12.17 1.25 -18.68
C TYR A 275 -13.58 1.88 -18.63
N PRO A 276 -14.55 1.39 -19.42
CA PRO A 276 -15.92 1.91 -19.42
C PRO A 276 -16.60 1.84 -18.06
N ASP A 277 -17.56 2.73 -17.83
CA ASP A 277 -18.47 2.58 -16.70
C ASP A 277 -19.20 1.23 -16.81
N ARG A 278 -19.38 0.57 -15.66
CA ARG A 278 -20.11 -0.71 -15.55
C ARG A 278 -19.40 -1.90 -16.17
N ALA A 279 -18.11 -1.81 -16.48
CA ALA A 279 -17.34 -2.91 -17.08
C ALA A 279 -17.39 -4.21 -16.24
N PHE A 280 -17.58 -4.09 -14.92
CA PHE A 280 -17.61 -5.23 -14.01
C PHE A 280 -19.02 -5.68 -13.57
N GLU A 281 -20.07 -4.90 -13.89
CA GLU A 281 -21.45 -5.23 -13.52
C GLU A 281 -21.91 -6.61 -14.04
N PRO A 282 -21.58 -7.03 -15.29
CA PRO A 282 -21.93 -8.37 -15.78
C PRO A 282 -21.32 -9.52 -14.96
N TYR A 283 -20.30 -9.23 -14.15
CA TYR A 283 -19.62 -10.20 -13.30
C TYR A 283 -20.05 -10.09 -11.82
N GLY A 284 -21.11 -9.34 -11.54
CA GLY A 284 -21.67 -9.16 -10.20
C GLY A 284 -20.86 -8.23 -9.30
N ILE A 285 -20.11 -7.30 -9.90
CA ILE A 285 -19.26 -6.34 -9.19
C ILE A 285 -19.77 -4.94 -9.52
N ASP A 286 -20.25 -4.23 -8.51
CA ASP A 286 -20.75 -2.88 -8.66
C ASP A 286 -19.58 -1.90 -8.86
N GLN A 287 -19.83 -0.83 -9.63
CA GLN A 287 -18.85 0.21 -9.88
C GLN A 287 -19.44 1.59 -9.57
N VAL A 288 -18.67 2.42 -8.85
CA VAL A 288 -19.01 3.81 -8.60
C VAL A 288 -17.83 4.74 -8.91
N ASN A 289 -18.11 5.85 -9.57
CA ASN A 289 -17.14 6.92 -9.80
C ASN A 289 -17.23 7.98 -8.70
N ILE A 290 -16.13 8.19 -7.96
CA ILE A 290 -15.94 9.27 -6.98
C ILE A 290 -14.61 9.96 -7.30
N GLN A 291 -14.62 10.76 -8.35
CA GLN A 291 -13.41 11.28 -8.98
C GLN A 291 -12.81 12.44 -8.18
N VAL A 292 -11.50 12.36 -7.90
CA VAL A 292 -10.74 13.39 -7.20
C VAL A 292 -9.68 13.92 -8.16
N LYS A 293 -9.67 15.25 -8.35
CA LYS A 293 -8.66 15.90 -9.18
C LYS A 293 -7.27 15.74 -8.56
N ASP A 294 -6.33 15.28 -9.37
CA ASP A 294 -4.94 15.15 -8.97
C ASP A 294 -4.23 16.50 -9.07
N THR A 295 -4.26 17.26 -7.99
CA THR A 295 -3.55 18.54 -7.87
C THR A 295 -2.98 18.58 -6.45
N ASP A 296 -1.66 18.77 -6.33
CA ASP A 296 -0.92 18.72 -5.07
C ASP A 296 -1.24 17.45 -4.24
N GLY A 297 -1.21 16.28 -4.89
CA GLY A 297 -1.52 14.98 -4.28
C GLY A 297 -3.01 14.63 -4.17
N GLY A 298 -3.93 15.49 -4.61
CA GLY A 298 -5.35 15.13 -4.77
C GLY A 298 -6.02 14.56 -3.51
N LEU A 299 -6.19 15.38 -2.47
CA LEU A 299 -6.96 15.01 -1.28
C LEU A 299 -8.48 14.97 -1.58
N PRO A 300 -9.21 13.90 -1.18
CA PRO A 300 -10.66 13.86 -1.33
C PRO A 300 -11.32 14.92 -0.45
N LYS A 301 -12.29 15.67 -1.00
CA LYS A 301 -13.05 16.68 -0.26
C LYS A 301 -14.04 16.01 0.70
N SER A 302 -14.58 16.78 1.64
CA SER A 302 -15.61 16.30 2.58
C SER A 302 -16.78 15.60 1.88
N ALA A 303 -17.28 16.18 0.78
CA ALA A 303 -18.38 15.61 -0.02
C ALA A 303 -18.00 14.28 -0.68
N ASP A 304 -16.74 14.12 -1.10
CA ASP A 304 -16.25 12.89 -1.71
C ASP A 304 -16.18 11.76 -0.68
N VAL A 305 -15.65 12.07 0.52
CA VAL A 305 -15.60 11.11 1.64
C VAL A 305 -17.02 10.75 2.10
N ALA A 306 -17.92 11.72 2.22
CA ALA A 306 -19.32 11.47 2.57
C ALA A 306 -20.02 10.55 1.57
N LYS A 307 -19.82 10.78 0.26
CA LYS A 307 -20.35 9.93 -0.81
C LYS A 307 -19.78 8.51 -0.71
N MET A 308 -18.47 8.38 -0.51
CA MET A 308 -17.81 7.08 -0.36
C MET A 308 -18.37 6.32 0.84
N LEU A 309 -18.48 6.94 2.01
CA LEU A 309 -19.03 6.31 3.21
C LEU A 309 -20.46 5.83 2.98
N LYS A 310 -21.33 6.69 2.44
CA LYS A 310 -22.72 6.33 2.13
C LYS A 310 -22.83 5.13 1.18
N VAL A 311 -22.02 5.10 0.12
CA VAL A 311 -22.01 3.97 -0.82
C VAL A 311 -21.52 2.71 -0.14
N CYS A 312 -20.43 2.80 0.63
CA CYS A 312 -19.83 1.65 1.31
C CYS A 312 -20.66 1.11 2.50
N GLU A 313 -21.52 1.90 3.12
CA GLU A 313 -22.45 1.48 4.17
C GLU A 313 -23.76 0.93 3.61
N GLY A 314 -24.27 1.54 2.53
CA GLY A 314 -25.46 1.05 1.83
C GLY A 314 -25.22 -0.21 1.01
N TYR A 315 -23.96 -0.55 0.76
CA TYR A 315 -23.58 -1.77 0.04
C TYR A 315 -23.74 -3.00 0.95
N SER A 316 -24.89 -3.67 0.81
CA SER A 316 -25.11 -5.02 1.31
C SER A 316 -24.95 -5.95 0.11
N GLY A 317 -23.73 -6.45 -0.13
CA GLY A 317 -23.40 -7.11 -1.39
C GLY A 317 -24.32 -8.29 -1.73
N GLY A 318 -24.65 -8.46 -3.01
CA GLY A 318 -25.52 -9.54 -3.49
C GLY A 318 -24.99 -10.97 -3.24
N SER A 319 -23.73 -11.10 -2.83
CA SER A 319 -23.04 -12.36 -2.57
C SER A 319 -22.48 -12.47 -1.13
N GLY A 320 -22.93 -11.62 -0.20
CA GLY A 320 -22.54 -11.68 1.22
C GLY A 320 -21.14 -11.17 1.57
N SER A 321 -20.40 -10.59 0.61
CA SER A 321 -19.12 -9.93 0.85
C SER A 321 -19.23 -8.41 0.80
N ASN A 322 -18.57 -7.75 1.76
CA ASN A 322 -18.51 -6.30 1.90
C ASN A 322 -17.13 -5.72 1.52
N ALA A 323 -16.29 -6.50 0.81
CA ALA A 323 -14.98 -6.05 0.40
C ALA A 323 -15.08 -5.00 -0.72
N VAL A 324 -14.35 -3.90 -0.54
CA VAL A 324 -14.33 -2.74 -1.44
C VAL A 324 -12.93 -2.59 -2.00
N LEU A 325 -12.84 -2.35 -3.31
CA LEU A 325 -11.62 -1.92 -3.96
C LEU A 325 -11.71 -0.45 -4.34
N VAL A 326 -10.68 0.33 -4.01
CA VAL A 326 -10.56 1.72 -4.45
C VAL A 326 -9.32 1.86 -5.31
N HIS A 327 -9.46 2.39 -6.52
CA HIS A 327 -8.32 2.65 -7.39
C HIS A 327 -8.28 4.09 -7.88
N CYS A 328 -7.09 4.53 -8.25
CA CYS A 328 -6.84 5.76 -9.00
C CYS A 328 -5.75 5.48 -10.04
N LYS A 329 -5.24 6.50 -10.75
CA LYS A 329 -4.24 6.30 -11.81
C LYS A 329 -3.06 5.39 -11.41
N GLY A 330 -2.48 5.58 -10.23
CA GLY A 330 -1.30 4.84 -9.76
C GLY A 330 -1.51 4.08 -8.44
N GLY A 331 -2.69 4.19 -7.81
CA GLY A 331 -2.97 3.43 -6.60
C GLY A 331 -2.23 3.87 -5.32
N PHE A 332 -1.53 5.01 -5.32
CA PHE A 332 -0.76 5.48 -4.15
C PHE A 332 -1.35 6.69 -3.42
N GLY A 333 -2.09 7.57 -4.09
CA GLY A 333 -2.57 8.83 -3.49
C GLY A 333 -4.05 8.80 -3.12
N ARG A 334 -4.88 9.31 -4.04
CA ARG A 334 -6.35 9.42 -3.93
C ARG A 334 -7.05 8.15 -3.42
N SER A 335 -6.73 7.00 -4.01
CA SER A 335 -7.31 5.71 -3.63
C SER A 335 -6.96 5.32 -2.20
N VAL A 336 -5.69 5.47 -1.81
CA VAL A 336 -5.22 5.20 -0.45
C VAL A 336 -5.89 6.15 0.53
N MET A 337 -6.06 7.42 0.19
CA MET A 337 -6.74 8.37 1.06
C MET A 337 -8.19 7.98 1.36
N PHE A 338 -8.94 7.54 0.34
CA PHE A 338 -10.28 6.98 0.54
C PHE A 338 -10.25 5.72 1.40
N ALA A 339 -9.36 4.78 1.09
CA ALA A 339 -9.21 3.54 1.86
C ALA A 339 -8.89 3.80 3.34
N CYS A 340 -8.01 4.76 3.63
CA CYS A 340 -7.68 5.17 4.99
C CYS A 340 -8.87 5.81 5.71
N CYS A 341 -9.61 6.71 5.07
CA CYS A 341 -10.82 7.30 5.66
C CYS A 341 -11.84 6.21 6.00
N LEU A 342 -12.06 5.26 5.08
CA LEU A 342 -12.97 4.14 5.28
C LEU A 342 -12.51 3.21 6.40
N ALA A 343 -11.21 2.89 6.48
CA ALA A 343 -10.63 2.06 7.52
C ALA A 343 -10.77 2.72 8.92
N ILE A 344 -10.42 3.99 9.05
CA ILE A 344 -10.57 4.75 10.30
C ILE A 344 -12.03 4.82 10.72
N TYR A 345 -12.93 5.06 9.77
CA TYR A 345 -14.37 5.12 10.03
C TYR A 345 -14.93 3.77 10.51
N ARG A 346 -14.61 2.67 9.80
CA ARG A 346 -15.14 1.33 10.13
C ARG A 346 -14.54 0.74 11.41
N LEU A 347 -13.27 1.02 11.69
CA LEU A 347 -12.51 0.30 12.73
C LEU A 347 -12.17 1.17 13.94
N ASN A 348 -12.45 2.47 13.87
CA ASN A 348 -12.14 3.44 14.93
C ASN A 348 -10.65 3.39 15.35
N ILE A 349 -9.76 3.42 14.36
CA ILE A 349 -8.30 3.32 14.53
C ILE A 349 -7.63 4.67 14.30
N PRO A 350 -6.50 4.97 14.97
CA PRO A 350 -5.81 6.24 14.81
C PRO A 350 -5.03 6.30 13.49
N GLY A 351 -5.14 7.43 12.79
CA GLY A 351 -4.44 7.65 11.52
C GLY A 351 -2.92 7.60 11.60
N GLU A 352 -2.32 7.91 12.76
CA GLU A 352 -0.87 7.81 12.97
C GLU A 352 -0.35 6.36 12.86
N ALA A 353 -1.00 5.41 13.54
CA ALA A 353 -0.64 3.99 13.40
C ALA A 353 -1.00 3.44 12.02
N LEU A 354 -2.13 3.89 11.46
CA LEU A 354 -2.55 3.49 10.12
C LEU A 354 -1.57 3.96 9.04
N LEU A 355 -0.98 5.16 9.17
CA LEU A 355 0.05 5.66 8.26
C LEU A 355 1.25 4.70 8.18
N GLY A 356 1.77 4.26 9.34
CA GLY A 356 2.86 3.29 9.40
C GLY A 356 2.50 1.96 8.76
N TRP A 357 1.30 1.42 9.07
CA TRP A 357 0.79 0.19 8.46
C TRP A 357 0.67 0.28 6.94
N VAL A 358 -0.03 1.31 6.45
CA VAL A 358 -0.32 1.49 5.03
C VAL A 358 0.95 1.61 4.20
N ARG A 359 1.99 2.26 4.73
CA ARG A 359 3.29 2.40 4.07
C ARG A 359 4.05 1.08 3.90
N MET A 360 3.88 0.14 4.83
CA MET A 360 4.42 -1.20 4.68
C MET A 360 3.53 -2.07 3.78
N ALA A 361 2.20 -1.96 3.93
CA ALA A 361 1.23 -2.72 3.14
C ALA A 361 1.25 -2.36 1.66
N ARG A 362 1.46 -1.08 1.35
CA ARG A 362 1.58 -0.51 0.01
C ARG A 362 2.78 0.44 -0.02
N PRO A 363 4.00 -0.06 -0.28
CA PRO A 363 5.19 0.79 -0.42
C PRO A 363 4.97 1.95 -1.36
N GLY A 364 5.36 3.16 -0.94
CA GLY A 364 5.17 4.39 -1.72
C GLY A 364 3.78 5.06 -1.62
N ALA A 365 2.80 4.46 -0.92
CA ALA A 365 1.48 5.04 -0.68
C ALA A 365 1.53 6.34 0.12
N LEU A 366 0.62 7.29 -0.17
CA LEU A 366 0.55 8.65 0.39
C LEU A 366 1.71 9.54 -0.10
N THR A 367 1.73 9.82 -1.40
CA THR A 367 2.83 10.47 -2.11
C THR A 367 3.17 11.92 -1.72
N THR A 368 2.42 12.55 -0.81
CA THR A 368 2.66 13.95 -0.41
C THR A 368 2.51 14.18 1.10
N ARG A 369 3.28 15.13 1.65
CA ARG A 369 3.12 15.63 3.03
C ARG A 369 1.68 15.95 3.41
N LYS A 370 0.94 16.55 2.49
CA LYS A 370 -0.44 17.01 2.73
C LYS A 370 -1.35 15.83 3.03
N GLN A 371 -1.17 14.70 2.35
CA GLN A 371 -1.88 13.46 2.61
C GLN A 371 -1.53 12.87 3.97
N GLU A 372 -0.24 12.83 4.31
CA GLU A 372 0.21 12.30 5.59
C GLU A 372 -0.32 13.13 6.77
N LEU A 373 -0.19 14.45 6.71
CA LEU A 373 -0.70 15.37 7.73
C LEU A 373 -2.21 15.25 7.90
N PHE A 374 -2.95 15.14 6.80
CA PHE A 374 -4.39 14.91 6.87
C PHE A 374 -4.70 13.58 7.55
N LEU A 375 -4.01 12.49 7.17
CA LEU A 375 -4.25 11.18 7.77
C LEU A 375 -3.96 11.17 9.27
N VAL A 376 -2.81 11.66 9.72
CA VAL A 376 -2.44 11.65 11.16
C VAL A 376 -3.30 12.59 12.01
N SER A 377 -4.02 13.53 11.38
CA SER A 377 -4.99 14.40 12.07
C SER A 377 -6.26 13.65 12.50
N LEU A 378 -6.57 12.52 11.88
CA LEU A 378 -7.76 11.72 12.17
C LEU A 378 -7.45 10.73 13.31
N LYS A 379 -8.10 10.87 14.47
CA LYS A 379 -7.87 10.04 15.66
C LYS A 379 -8.83 8.86 15.79
N GLY A 380 -9.93 8.87 15.04
CA GLY A 380 -10.90 7.78 15.02
C GLY A 380 -12.11 8.12 14.17
N HIS A 381 -13.15 7.30 14.32
CA HIS A 381 -14.39 7.39 13.55
C HIS A 381 -14.99 8.80 13.56
N ALA A 382 -15.05 9.43 14.74
CA ALA A 382 -15.70 10.72 14.93
C ALA A 382 -15.07 11.84 14.08
N ASP A 383 -13.74 11.82 13.90
CA ASP A 383 -13.04 12.82 13.09
C ASP A 383 -13.35 12.66 11.60
N VAL A 384 -13.45 11.42 11.11
CA VAL A 384 -13.85 11.15 9.73
C VAL A 384 -15.31 11.56 9.51
N ALA A 385 -16.21 11.22 10.43
CA ALA A 385 -17.61 11.63 10.36
C ALA A 385 -17.76 13.15 10.34
N LYS A 386 -17.01 13.86 11.21
CA LYS A 386 -16.94 15.32 11.27
C LYS A 386 -16.41 15.91 9.97
N TYR A 387 -15.32 15.37 9.42
CA TYR A 387 -14.75 15.81 8.14
C TYR A 387 -15.76 15.63 7.00
N ALA A 388 -16.43 14.48 6.94
CA ALA A 388 -17.45 14.17 5.96
C ALA A 388 -18.78 14.94 6.17
N ARG A 389 -18.90 15.71 7.28
CA ARG A 389 -20.13 16.43 7.66
C ARG A 389 -21.34 15.51 7.74
N LEU A 390 -21.13 14.27 8.18
CA LEU A 390 -22.23 13.36 8.48
C LEU A 390 -22.86 13.83 9.80
N HIS A 391 -24.17 14.07 9.78
CA HIS A 391 -24.90 14.36 11.01
C HIS A 391 -24.83 13.11 11.89
N THR A 392 -24.07 13.17 12.98
CA THR A 392 -24.20 12.20 14.06
C THR A 392 -25.60 12.35 14.63
N THR A 393 -26.53 11.52 14.21
CA THR A 393 -27.75 11.30 14.98
C THR A 393 -27.30 10.75 16.32
N CYS A 394 -27.22 11.59 17.35
CA CYS A 394 -27.22 11.15 18.74
C CYS A 394 -28.53 10.40 18.99
N GLY A 395 -28.56 9.11 18.68
CA GLY A 395 -29.60 8.18 19.03
C GLY A 395 -29.11 7.31 20.17
N VAL A 396 -29.25 7.83 21.39
CA VAL A 396 -29.20 7.03 22.60
C VAL A 396 -30.30 5.97 22.50
N ASN A 397 -29.91 4.71 22.33
CA ASN A 397 -30.69 3.57 22.81
C ASN A 397 -29.76 2.73 23.69
N CYS A 398 -29.47 3.27 24.88
CA CYS A 398 -29.16 2.42 26.02
C CYS A 398 -30.46 1.66 26.36
N PRO A 399 -30.47 0.32 26.37
CA PRO A 399 -31.57 -0.41 26.97
C PRO A 399 -31.57 -0.09 28.47
N VAL A 400 -32.62 0.56 28.93
CA VAL A 400 -32.96 0.61 30.35
C VAL A 400 -33.83 -0.60 30.63
N GLN A 401 -33.46 -1.31 31.72
CA GLN A 401 -34.00 -2.54 32.31
C GLN A 401 -33.39 -3.85 31.82
#